data_AF-A0A7R9DMR0-F1
#
_entry.id   AF-A0A7R9DMR0-F1
#
_cell.length_a   1.000
_cell.length_b   1.000
_cell.length_c   1.000
_cell.angle_alpha   90.00
_cell.angle_beta   90.00
_cell.angle_gamma   90.00
#
_symmetry.space_group_name_H-M   'P 1'
#
loop_
_entity.id
_entity.type
_entity.pdbx_description
1 polymer ?
#
loop_
_entity_poly.entity_id
_entity_poly.type
_entity_poly.pdbx_seq_one_letter_code
_entity_poly.pdbx_strand_id
1 'polypeptide(L)'
;MVFFSGHNYEIIVIDDGSPDGTLEVGKQLVKMYGSEKIVLKPREKKLGLGTAYIHGIKHATGNFIIIMDADLSHHPKFIPQFIEKQKSNDFDVVSGTRYIGDGGVYGWDFKRKLVSRGANFLTQLLLRPGASDLTGSFRLYKKPVLEKLVESCVSKGYVFQMEMIIRARQFEFTIGEVSTLHL
;
A
#
# COMPACT_ATOMS: atom_id res chain seq x y z
N MET A 1 -16.31 0.19 -6.63
CA MET A 1 -15.84 -0.18 -7.98
C MET A 1 -15.29 1.08 -8.63
N VAL A 2 -13.98 1.17 -8.86
CA VAL A 2 -13.37 2.35 -9.52
C VAL A 2 -12.83 1.86 -10.86
N PHE A 3 -13.40 2.38 -11.95
CA PHE A 3 -12.90 2.13 -13.29
C PHE A 3 -11.68 3.02 -13.54
N PHE A 4 -10.51 2.41 -13.76
CA PHE A 4 -9.32 3.12 -14.23
C PHE A 4 -9.43 3.30 -15.75
N SER A 5 -10.16 4.33 -16.18
CA SER A 5 -10.25 4.69 -17.60
C SER A 5 -8.83 4.88 -18.16
N GLY A 6 -8.46 4.09 -19.17
CA GLY A 6 -7.19 4.22 -19.90
C GLY A 6 -6.01 3.37 -19.38
N HIS A 7 -6.17 2.53 -18.35
CA HIS A 7 -5.10 1.65 -17.86
C HIS A 7 -5.53 0.19 -17.77
N ASN A 8 -4.68 -0.72 -18.24
CA ASN A 8 -4.84 -2.15 -17.97
C ASN A 8 -4.49 -2.43 -16.51
N TYR A 9 -5.37 -3.14 -15.83
CA TYR A 9 -5.20 -3.50 -14.41
C TYR A 9 -5.77 -4.89 -14.14
N GLU A 10 -5.25 -5.48 -13.07
CA GLU A 10 -5.71 -6.70 -12.41
C GLU A 10 -5.77 -6.44 -10.90
N ILE A 11 -6.61 -7.18 -10.20
CA ILE A 11 -6.74 -7.13 -8.74
C ILE A 11 -6.37 -8.50 -8.19
N ILE A 12 -5.32 -8.56 -7.38
CA ILE A 12 -4.85 -9.80 -6.77
C ILE A 12 -5.28 -9.80 -5.32
N VAL A 13 -6.16 -10.74 -4.97
CA VAL A 13 -6.67 -10.91 -3.61
C VAL A 13 -5.91 -12.04 -2.95
N ILE A 14 -5.11 -11.72 -1.93
CA ILE A 14 -4.43 -12.70 -1.09
C ILE A 14 -5.29 -12.96 0.15
N ASP A 15 -5.86 -14.15 0.25
CA ASP A 15 -6.62 -14.57 1.44
C ASP A 15 -5.76 -15.46 2.33
N ASP A 16 -5.59 -15.07 3.59
CA ASP A 16 -4.69 -15.73 4.55
C ASP A 16 -5.40 -16.80 5.40
N GLY A 17 -6.37 -17.51 4.81
CA GLY A 17 -7.17 -18.53 5.46
C GLY A 17 -8.23 -17.92 6.37
N SER A 18 -8.95 -16.92 5.87
CA SER A 18 -9.92 -16.17 6.68
C SER A 18 -11.13 -17.05 7.04
N PRO A 19 -11.57 -17.06 8.31
CA PRO A 19 -12.66 -17.94 8.77
C PRO A 19 -14.06 -17.35 8.51
N ASP A 20 -14.15 -16.14 7.97
CA ASP A 20 -15.34 -15.30 7.91
C ASP A 20 -16.05 -15.30 6.55
N GLY A 21 -15.68 -16.22 5.65
CA GLY A 21 -16.28 -16.32 4.31
C GLY A 21 -15.65 -15.40 3.27
N THR A 22 -14.53 -14.73 3.58
CA THR A 22 -13.78 -13.90 2.62
C THR A 22 -13.41 -14.68 1.35
N LEU A 23 -13.07 -15.96 1.48
CA LEU A 23 -12.75 -16.83 0.35
C LEU A 23 -13.95 -17.02 -0.60
N GLU A 24 -15.14 -17.22 -0.05
CA GLU A 24 -16.39 -17.41 -0.81
C GLU A 24 -16.77 -16.14 -1.56
N VAL A 25 -16.65 -14.97 -0.91
CA VAL A 25 -16.82 -13.67 -1.55
C VAL A 25 -15.79 -13.49 -2.68
N GLY A 26 -14.53 -13.83 -2.44
CA GLY A 26 -13.48 -13.82 -3.46
C GLY A 26 -13.85 -14.66 -4.69
N LYS A 27 -14.35 -15.90 -4.49
CA LYS A 27 -14.79 -16.77 -5.58
C LYS A 27 -15.95 -16.16 -6.37
N GLN A 28 -16.92 -15.53 -5.69
CA GLN A 28 -18.04 -14.84 -6.33
C GLN A 28 -17.56 -13.65 -7.17
N LEU A 29 -16.61 -12.88 -6.66
CA LEU A 29 -15.99 -11.77 -7.40
C LEU A 29 -15.27 -12.26 -8.66
N VAL A 30 -14.48 -13.33 -8.57
CA VAL A 30 -13.84 -13.95 -9.75
C VAL A 30 -14.89 -14.38 -10.79
N LYS A 31 -15.99 -15.01 -10.35
CA LYS A 31 -17.08 -15.43 -11.24
C LYS A 31 -17.77 -14.23 -11.92
N MET A 32 -17.90 -13.11 -11.23
CA MET A 32 -18.59 -11.92 -11.72
C MET A 32 -17.74 -11.09 -12.69
N TYR A 33 -16.45 -10.95 -12.41
CA TYR A 33 -15.56 -10.03 -13.12
C TYR A 33 -14.53 -10.71 -14.03
N GLY A 34 -14.42 -12.04 -13.98
CA GLY A 34 -13.45 -12.81 -14.75
C GLY A 34 -12.10 -12.98 -14.03
N SER A 35 -11.45 -14.11 -14.30
CA SER A 35 -10.15 -14.47 -13.72
C SER A 35 -8.98 -13.62 -14.24
N GLU A 36 -9.20 -12.89 -15.34
CA GLU A 36 -8.26 -11.92 -15.90
C GLU A 36 -8.29 -10.57 -15.17
N LYS A 37 -9.39 -10.25 -14.49
CA LYS A 37 -9.53 -9.01 -13.70
C LYS A 37 -9.32 -9.25 -12.22
N ILE A 38 -9.78 -10.38 -11.69
CA ILE A 38 -9.66 -10.71 -10.28
C ILE A 38 -8.94 -12.05 -10.15
N VAL A 39 -7.77 -12.00 -9.53
CA VAL A 39 -6.90 -13.15 -9.30
C VAL A 39 -6.93 -13.48 -7.81
N LEU A 40 -7.70 -14.49 -7.44
CA LEU A 40 -7.80 -14.96 -6.06
C LEU A 40 -6.69 -15.97 -5.73
N LYS A 41 -5.96 -15.73 -4.65
CA LYS A 41 -4.81 -16.55 -4.22
C LYS A 41 -4.91 -16.86 -2.71
N PRO A 42 -5.68 -17.88 -2.33
CA PRO A 42 -5.81 -18.28 -0.95
C PRO A 42 -4.53 -18.96 -0.44
N ARG A 43 -4.32 -18.88 0.86
CA ARG A 43 -3.25 -19.52 1.60
C ARG A 43 -3.82 -20.26 2.80
N GLU A 44 -3.16 -21.34 3.20
CA GLU A 44 -3.66 -22.22 4.28
C GLU A 44 -3.77 -21.54 5.65
N LYS A 45 -2.91 -20.55 5.91
CA LYS A 45 -2.87 -19.81 7.18
C LYS A 45 -2.22 -18.43 7.06
N LYS A 46 -2.39 -17.63 8.10
CA LYS A 46 -1.72 -16.33 8.28
C LYS A 46 -0.23 -16.51 8.57
N LEU A 47 0.60 -16.38 7.53
CA LEU A 47 2.06 -16.47 7.58
C LEU A 47 2.73 -15.09 7.72
N GLY A 48 1.95 -14.01 7.72
CA GLY A 48 2.41 -12.63 7.94
C GLY A 48 2.48 -11.79 6.67
N LEU A 49 2.48 -10.47 6.85
CA LEU A 49 2.27 -9.49 5.77
C LEU A 49 3.32 -9.55 4.65
N GLY A 50 4.61 -9.64 5.00
CA GLY A 50 5.68 -9.74 4.00
C GLY A 50 5.55 -10.97 3.10
N THR A 51 5.16 -12.12 3.67
CA THR A 51 4.93 -13.34 2.87
C THR A 51 3.71 -13.22 1.94
N ALA A 52 2.69 -12.45 2.34
CA ALA A 52 1.55 -12.15 1.48
C ALA A 52 1.98 -11.25 0.31
N TYR A 53 2.88 -10.30 0.55
CA TYR A 53 3.41 -9.42 -0.50
C TYR A 53 4.23 -10.22 -1.50
N ILE A 54 5.16 -11.06 -1.05
CA ILE A 54 5.94 -11.95 -1.94
C ILE A 54 5.00 -12.80 -2.78
N HIS A 55 3.95 -13.37 -2.17
CA HIS A 55 2.98 -14.18 -2.89
C HIS A 55 2.24 -13.35 -3.95
N GLY A 56 1.74 -12.16 -3.61
CA GLY A 56 1.07 -11.27 -4.54
C GLY A 56 1.95 -10.83 -5.70
N ILE A 57 3.20 -10.43 -5.43
CA ILE A 57 4.15 -9.99 -6.45
C ILE A 57 4.45 -11.10 -7.47
N LYS A 58 4.58 -12.36 -7.01
CA LYS A 58 4.79 -13.52 -7.88
C LYS A 58 3.66 -13.76 -8.87
N HIS A 59 2.43 -13.40 -8.51
CA HIS A 59 1.26 -13.53 -9.40
C HIS A 59 0.94 -12.25 -10.17
N ALA A 60 1.61 -11.12 -9.86
CA ALA A 60 1.40 -9.86 -10.55
C ALA A 60 2.09 -9.81 -11.90
N THR A 61 1.34 -9.43 -12.94
CA THR A 61 1.81 -9.25 -14.31
C THR A 61 2.10 -7.78 -14.63
N GLY A 62 1.55 -6.85 -13.86
CA GLY A 62 1.76 -5.41 -14.03
C GLY A 62 3.19 -4.93 -13.70
N ASN A 63 3.60 -3.83 -14.35
CA ASN A 63 4.87 -3.15 -14.09
C ASN A 63 4.89 -2.34 -12.78
N PHE A 64 3.71 -1.96 -12.32
CA PHE A 64 3.49 -1.21 -11.08
C PHE A 64 2.54 -1.99 -10.19
N ILE A 65 2.81 -1.95 -8.89
CA ILE A 65 2.01 -2.63 -7.88
C ILE A 65 1.48 -1.58 -6.91
N ILE A 66 0.16 -1.56 -6.75
CA ILE A 66 -0.50 -0.76 -5.72
C ILE A 66 -0.92 -1.69 -4.61
N ILE A 67 -0.48 -1.38 -3.40
CA ILE A 67 -0.88 -2.10 -2.20
C ILE A 67 -1.93 -1.27 -1.48
N MET A 68 -3.02 -1.90 -1.09
CA MET A 68 -4.16 -1.25 -0.45
C MET A 68 -4.85 -2.25 0.48
N ASP A 69 -5.27 -1.79 1.65
CA ASP A 69 -6.04 -2.60 2.58
C ASP A 69 -7.47 -2.85 2.08
N ALA A 70 -8.02 -4.02 2.38
CA ALA A 70 -9.33 -4.46 1.88
C ALA A 70 -10.52 -3.95 2.73
N ASP A 71 -10.24 -3.28 3.85
CA ASP A 71 -11.23 -2.79 4.83
C ASP A 71 -11.87 -1.44 4.46
N LEU A 72 -11.64 -0.95 3.24
CA LEU A 72 -12.11 0.35 2.72
C LEU A 72 -11.58 1.58 3.46
N SER A 73 -10.63 1.41 4.39
CA SER A 73 -9.88 2.53 5.02
C SER A 73 -9.23 3.43 3.97
N HIS A 74 -8.87 2.84 2.83
CA HIS A 74 -8.32 3.51 1.66
C HIS A 74 -9.32 3.48 0.50
N HIS A 75 -9.73 4.67 0.04
CA HIS A 75 -10.65 4.75 -1.09
C HIS A 75 -9.88 4.62 -2.41
N PRO A 76 -10.25 3.69 -3.33
CA PRO A 76 -9.55 3.50 -4.60
C PRO A 76 -9.62 4.70 -5.57
N LYS A 77 -10.36 5.76 -5.22
CA LYS A 77 -10.51 6.98 -6.03
C LYS A 77 -9.20 7.77 -6.13
N PHE A 78 -8.28 7.53 -5.20
CA PHE A 78 -6.98 8.20 -5.20
C PHE A 78 -5.97 7.51 -6.13
N ILE A 79 -6.18 6.25 -6.54
CA ILE A 79 -5.25 5.52 -7.43
C ILE A 79 -4.84 6.31 -8.68
N PRO A 80 -5.74 7.03 -9.40
CA PRO A 80 -5.33 7.85 -10.54
C PRO A 80 -4.28 8.90 -10.18
N GLN A 81 -4.40 9.53 -9.00
CA GLN A 81 -3.43 10.52 -8.50
C GLN A 81 -2.07 9.87 -8.19
N PHE A 82 -2.03 8.63 -7.70
CA PHE A 82 -0.78 7.90 -7.52
C PHE A 82 -0.09 7.66 -8.87
N ILE A 83 -0.86 7.27 -9.88
CA ILE A 83 -0.35 7.02 -11.24
C ILE A 83 0.17 8.32 -11.87
N GLU A 84 -0.59 9.42 -11.77
CA GLU A 84 -0.17 10.74 -12.25
C GLU A 84 1.10 11.22 -11.53
N LYS A 85 1.15 11.08 -10.20
CA LYS A 85 2.32 11.45 -9.41
C LYS A 85 3.54 10.63 -9.83
N GLN A 86 3.39 9.31 -9.97
CA GLN A 86 4.45 8.43 -10.46
C GLN A 86 4.99 8.92 -11.81
N LYS A 87 4.10 9.14 -12.78
CA LYS A 87 4.47 9.58 -14.13
C LYS A 87 5.16 10.96 -14.15
N SER A 88 4.79 11.85 -13.24
CA SER A 88 5.31 13.23 -13.24
C SER A 88 6.82 13.35 -13.05
N ASN A 89 7.43 12.43 -12.30
CA ASN A 89 8.87 12.47 -11.98
C ASN A 89 9.51 11.06 -11.98
N ASP A 90 8.85 10.08 -12.58
CA ASP A 90 9.23 8.67 -12.57
C ASP A 90 9.58 8.10 -11.18
N PHE A 91 8.78 8.46 -10.15
CA PHE A 91 9.04 8.00 -8.79
C PHE A 91 9.05 6.47 -8.68
N ASP A 92 9.97 5.94 -7.88
CA ASP A 92 10.09 4.50 -7.59
C ASP A 92 9.00 4.03 -6.63
N VAL A 93 8.63 4.90 -5.68
CA VAL A 93 7.56 4.71 -4.72
C VAL A 93 6.69 5.97 -4.68
N VAL A 94 5.37 5.80 -4.64
CA VAL A 94 4.44 6.88 -4.32
C VAL A 94 3.63 6.47 -3.09
N SER A 95 3.74 7.25 -2.01
CA SER A 95 3.04 6.97 -0.76
C SER A 95 1.82 7.86 -0.58
N GLY A 96 0.72 7.27 -0.15
CA GLY A 96 -0.40 8.01 0.41
C GLY A 96 0.02 8.62 1.74
N THR A 97 -0.32 9.88 1.95
CA THR A 97 -0.10 10.56 3.22
C THR A 97 -1.36 11.28 3.66
N ARG A 98 -1.60 11.26 4.98
CA ARG A 98 -2.68 11.99 5.63
C ARG A 98 -2.25 13.40 6.07
N TYR A 99 -0.98 13.74 5.88
CA TYR A 99 -0.34 14.89 6.53
C TYR A 99 0.11 16.01 5.56
N ILE A 100 -0.06 15.82 4.25
CA ILE A 100 0.27 16.82 3.22
C ILE A 100 -0.99 17.31 2.52
N GLY A 101 -1.07 18.61 2.21
CA GLY A 101 -2.21 19.23 1.52
C GLY A 101 -3.50 19.20 2.35
N ASP A 102 -4.64 18.94 1.69
CA ASP A 102 -5.96 18.78 2.32
C ASP A 102 -6.17 17.39 2.97
N GLY A 103 -5.08 16.69 3.30
CA GLY A 103 -5.11 15.40 3.98
C GLY A 103 -5.67 15.53 5.40
N GLY A 104 -6.35 14.49 5.87
CA GLY A 104 -7.01 14.53 7.16
C GLY A 104 -7.32 13.15 7.73
N VAL A 105 -7.45 13.11 9.06
CA VAL A 105 -7.93 11.94 9.81
C VAL A 105 -9.21 12.35 10.52
N TYR A 106 -10.32 11.72 10.15
CA TYR A 106 -11.62 11.96 10.79
C TYR A 106 -11.74 11.08 12.05
N GLY A 107 -12.28 11.63 13.15
CA GLY A 107 -12.55 10.84 14.37
C GLY A 107 -11.40 10.62 15.37
N TRP A 108 -10.22 11.24 15.19
CA TRP A 108 -9.12 11.12 16.18
C TRP A 108 -9.16 12.23 17.25
N ASP A 109 -9.06 11.83 18.51
CA ASP A 109 -8.92 12.72 19.67
C ASP A 109 -7.65 13.59 19.55
N PHE A 110 -7.71 14.82 20.05
CA PHE A 110 -6.69 15.85 19.86
C PHE A 110 -5.32 15.44 20.41
N LYS A 111 -5.32 14.69 21.53
CA LYS A 111 -4.11 14.09 22.11
C LYS A 111 -3.44 13.09 21.17
N ARG A 112 -4.21 12.27 20.46
CA ARG A 112 -3.70 11.27 19.52
C ARG A 112 -3.08 11.93 18.29
N LYS A 113 -3.67 13.04 17.82
CA LYS A 113 -3.08 13.89 16.76
C LYS A 113 -1.75 14.50 17.20
N LEU A 114 -1.66 14.99 18.43
CA LEU A 114 -0.45 15.58 19.00
C LEU A 114 0.68 14.56 19.17
N VAL A 115 0.37 13.39 19.73
CA VAL A 115 1.34 12.29 19.89
C VAL A 115 1.85 11.81 18.52
N SER A 116 0.95 11.63 17.54
CA SER A 116 1.33 11.22 16.19
C SER A 116 2.19 12.27 15.47
N ARG A 117 1.88 13.56 15.63
CA ARG A 117 2.69 14.65 15.08
C ARG A 117 4.06 14.75 15.76
N GLY A 118 4.13 14.57 17.08
CA GLY A 118 5.39 14.55 17.82
C GLY A 118 6.28 13.37 17.43
N ALA A 119 5.71 12.17 17.31
CA ALA A 119 6.40 10.99 16.82
C ALA A 119 6.91 11.19 15.38
N ASN A 120 6.05 11.69 14.47
CA ASN A 120 6.45 12.00 13.10
C ASN A 120 7.53 13.07 13.03
N PHE A 121 7.48 14.12 13.85
CA PHE A 121 8.50 15.17 13.89
C PHE A 121 9.85 14.63 14.37
N LEU A 122 9.86 13.85 15.45
CA LEU A 122 11.09 13.25 15.97
C LEU A 122 11.69 12.26 14.97
N THR A 123 10.85 11.48 14.29
CA THR A 123 11.25 10.59 13.20
C THR A 123 11.75 11.36 11.97
N GLN A 124 11.12 12.49 11.61
CA GLN A 124 11.60 13.34 10.52
C GLN A 124 12.98 13.95 10.81
N LEU A 125 13.19 14.37 12.07
CA LEU A 125 14.43 14.98 12.52
C LEU A 125 15.57 13.95 12.60
N LEU A 126 15.30 12.75 13.13
CA LEU A 126 16.32 11.71 13.34
C LEU A 126 16.60 10.88 12.08
N LEU A 127 15.60 10.61 11.24
CA LEU A 127 15.73 9.68 10.11
C LEU A 127 15.76 10.37 8.73
N ARG A 128 15.53 11.69 8.65
CA ARG A 128 15.42 12.47 7.39
C ARG A 128 14.72 11.69 6.25
N PRO A 129 13.56 11.06 6.48
CA PRO A 129 13.03 10.06 5.56
C PRO A 129 12.38 10.66 4.30
N GLY A 130 12.28 11.99 4.18
CA GLY A 130 11.66 12.69 3.05
C GLY A 130 10.23 12.23 2.72
N ALA A 131 9.56 11.56 3.65
CA ALA A 131 8.21 11.04 3.57
C ALA A 131 7.49 11.41 4.87
N SER A 132 6.30 11.96 4.74
CA SER A 132 5.51 12.53 5.83
C SER A 132 4.66 11.50 6.59
N ASP A 133 4.29 10.38 5.93
CA ASP A 133 3.57 9.26 6.56
C ASP A 133 4.31 7.94 6.37
N LEU A 134 4.92 7.45 7.43
CA LEU A 134 5.64 6.17 7.42
C LEU A 134 4.73 4.95 7.67
N THR A 135 3.47 5.19 8.01
CA THR A 135 2.57 4.17 8.52
C THR A 135 1.46 3.77 7.57
N GLY A 136 1.17 4.60 6.56
CA GLY A 136 0.20 4.27 5.52
C GLY A 136 0.64 3.07 4.70
N SER A 137 -0.23 2.08 4.52
CA SER A 137 -0.04 0.90 3.67
C SER A 137 -0.36 1.19 2.20
N PHE A 138 -1.14 2.25 1.93
CA PHE A 138 -1.57 2.60 0.58
C PHE A 138 -0.46 3.26 -0.24
N ARG A 139 0.16 2.45 -1.09
CA ARG A 139 1.38 2.83 -1.82
C ARG A 139 1.40 2.23 -3.20
N LEU A 140 1.95 2.98 -4.15
CA LEU A 140 2.31 2.51 -5.48
C LEU A 140 3.82 2.28 -5.51
N TYR A 141 4.24 1.16 -6.10
CA TYR A 141 5.65 0.81 -6.31
C TYR A 141 5.89 0.44 -7.76
N LYS A 142 7.09 0.72 -8.28
CA LYS A 142 7.63 -0.07 -9.40
C LYS A 142 7.80 -1.53 -8.92
N LYS A 143 7.40 -2.51 -9.72
CA LYS A 143 7.50 -3.93 -9.37
C LYS A 143 8.90 -4.36 -8.88
N PRO A 144 10.01 -4.07 -9.59
CA PRO A 144 11.35 -4.46 -9.12
C PRO A 144 11.77 -3.76 -7.82
N VAL A 145 11.26 -2.57 -7.56
CA VAL A 145 11.51 -1.84 -6.30
C VAL A 145 10.80 -2.53 -5.14
N LEU A 146 9.54 -2.90 -5.32
CA LEU A 146 8.80 -3.65 -4.31
C LEU A 146 9.46 -5.01 -4.00
N GLU A 147 9.89 -5.74 -5.03
CA GLU A 147 10.62 -7.01 -4.89
C GLU A 147 11.87 -6.83 -4.01
N LYS A 148 12.73 -5.87 -4.38
CA LYS A 148 13.97 -5.58 -3.64
C LYS A 148 13.72 -5.21 -2.17
N LEU A 149 12.70 -4.40 -1.92
CA LEU A 149 12.37 -3.95 -0.57
C LEU A 149 11.87 -5.10 0.30
N VAL A 150 10.95 -5.91 -0.22
CA VAL A 150 10.37 -7.04 0.52
C VAL A 150 11.43 -8.09 0.83
N GLU A 151 12.36 -8.37 -0.09
CA GLU A 151 13.50 -9.28 0.15
C GLU A 151 14.46 -8.77 1.24
N SER A 152 14.55 -7.45 1.41
CA SER A 152 15.46 -6.81 2.37
C SER A 152 14.81 -6.59 3.74
N CYS A 153 13.51 -6.80 3.87
CA CYS A 153 12.77 -6.61 5.11
C CYS A 153 12.85 -7.83 6.03
N VAL A 154 13.14 -7.59 7.30
CA VAL A 154 13.18 -8.64 8.34
C VAL A 154 11.98 -8.52 9.28
N SER A 155 11.35 -7.34 9.36
CA SER A 155 10.30 -7.06 10.31
C SER A 155 8.98 -7.78 9.99
N LYS A 156 8.21 -8.06 11.04
CA LYS A 156 6.85 -8.60 10.96
C LYS A 156 5.83 -7.58 11.49
N GLY A 157 4.57 -7.72 11.07
CA GLY A 157 3.48 -6.88 11.55
C GLY A 157 3.59 -5.43 11.08
N TYR A 158 3.12 -4.48 11.90
CA TYR A 158 3.02 -3.06 11.54
C TYR A 158 4.37 -2.39 11.23
N VAL A 159 5.45 -2.85 11.88
CA VAL A 159 6.81 -2.34 11.66
C VAL A 159 7.28 -2.55 10.21
N PHE A 160 6.74 -3.56 9.53
CA PHE A 160 7.02 -3.83 8.13
C PHE A 160 6.76 -2.61 7.24
N GLN A 161 5.65 -1.90 7.42
CA GLN A 161 5.32 -0.73 6.59
C GLN A 161 6.30 0.42 6.76
N MET A 162 6.80 0.60 7.97
CA MET A 162 7.79 1.62 8.28
C MET A 162 9.16 1.22 7.72
N GLU A 163 9.54 -0.05 7.87
CA GLU A 163 10.80 -0.58 7.32
C GLU A 163 10.84 -0.41 5.80
N MET A 164 9.74 -0.64 5.08
CA MET A 164 9.68 -0.47 3.62
C MET A 164 10.13 0.93 3.16
N ILE A 165 9.70 2.00 3.84
CA ILE A 165 10.09 3.38 3.48
C ILE A 165 11.53 3.67 3.89
N ILE A 166 11.96 3.20 5.06
CA ILE A 166 13.35 3.36 5.53
C ILE A 166 14.30 2.68 4.54
N ARG A 167 14.01 1.43 4.14
CA ARG A 167 14.78 0.68 3.16
C ARG A 167 14.77 1.35 1.79
N ALA A 168 13.63 1.89 1.36
CA ALA A 168 13.55 2.63 0.10
C ALA A 168 14.53 3.80 0.07
N ARG A 169 14.65 4.53 1.20
CA ARG A 169 15.65 5.60 1.32
C ARG A 169 17.09 5.09 1.41
N GLN A 170 17.34 3.99 2.11
CA GLN A 170 18.67 3.39 2.17
C GLN A 170 19.18 2.90 0.81
N PHE A 171 18.27 2.46 -0.07
CA PHE A 171 18.57 2.11 -1.45
C PHE A 171 18.49 3.30 -2.42
N GLU A 172 18.37 4.53 -1.89
CA GLU A 172 18.31 5.77 -2.67
C GLU A 172 17.14 5.84 -3.67
N PHE A 173 16.08 5.06 -3.45
CA PHE A 173 14.87 5.13 -4.27
C PHE A 173 14.14 6.46 -4.05
N THR A 174 13.56 6.96 -5.14
CA THR A 174 12.80 8.20 -5.14
C THR A 174 11.38 7.95 -4.60
N ILE A 175 10.94 8.83 -3.70
CA ILE A 175 9.62 8.72 -3.05
C ILE A 175 8.82 9.98 -3.31
N GLY A 176 7.68 9.83 -3.99
CA GLY A 176 6.65 10.87 -4.13
C GLY A 176 5.52 10.67 -3.12
N GLU A 177 4.76 11.72 -2.86
CA GLU A 177 3.62 11.67 -1.94
C GLU A 177 2.33 12.18 -2.60
N VAL A 178 1.21 11.54 -2.26
CA VAL A 178 -0.15 11.93 -2.66
C VAL A 178 -0.98 12.11 -1.39
N SER A 179 -1.70 13.23 -1.31
CA SER A 179 -2.63 13.47 -0.21
C SER A 179 -3.81 12.51 -0.30
N THR A 180 -4.04 11.74 0.75
CA THR A 180 -5.14 10.78 0.83
C THR A 180 -5.93 10.98 2.12
N LEU A 181 -7.24 10.74 2.04
CA LEU A 181 -8.08 10.65 3.22
C LEU A 181 -8.14 9.19 3.68
N HIS A 182 -7.92 9.00 4.98
CA HIS A 182 -8.20 7.74 5.64
C HIS A 182 -9.57 7.87 6.30
N LEU A 183 -10.50 7.01 5.89
CA LEU A 183 -11.85 6.96 6.44
C LEU A 183 -11.86 6.23 7.79
#